data_AF-A0A950KVN5-F1
#
_entry.id   AF-A0A950KVN5-F1
#
_cell.length_a   1.000
_cell.length_b   1.000
_cell.length_c   1.000
_cell.angle_alpha   90.00
_cell.angle_beta   90.00
_cell.angle_gamma   90.00
#
_symmetry.space_group_name_H-M   'P 1'
#
loop_
_entity.id
_entity.type
_entity.pdbx_description
1 polymer ?
#
loop_
_entity_poly.entity_id
_entity_poly.type
_entity_poly.pdbx_seq_one_letter_code
_entity_poly.pdbx_strand_id
1 'polypeptide(L)' 'ASLRQHYGEKLLDTTIRASIAYAESAERAVSILDFRPDLATDYLNVTDELLRRLGMDEARGRLGALVGGTHATA' A
#
# COMPACT_ATOMS: atom_id res chain seq x y z
N ALA A 1 -20.56 11.16 -14.46
CA ALA A 1 -20.10 9.79 -14.74
C ALA A 1 -19.06 9.38 -13.70
N SER A 2 -19.03 8.12 -13.27
CA SER A 2 -18.06 7.63 -12.27
C SER A 2 -16.71 7.35 -12.94
N LEU A 3 -15.58 7.56 -12.26
CA LEU A 3 -14.24 7.20 -12.76
C LEU A 3 -14.19 5.76 -13.25
N ARG A 4 -14.87 4.84 -12.56
CA ARG A 4 -14.95 3.43 -12.94
C ARG A 4 -15.54 3.22 -14.35
N GLN A 5 -16.51 4.04 -14.76
CA GLN A 5 -17.15 3.93 -16.07
C GLN A 5 -16.19 4.29 -17.21
N HIS A 6 -15.25 5.20 -16.96
CA HIS A 6 -14.29 5.64 -17.98
C HIS A 6 -12.99 4.84 -17.99
N TYR A 7 -12.57 4.35 -16.82
CA TYR A 7 -11.25 3.75 -16.66
C TYR A 7 -11.28 2.23 -16.41
N GLY A 8 -12.43 1.65 -16.04
CA GLY A 8 -12.59 0.20 -15.83
C GLY A 8 -11.48 -0.38 -14.95
N GLU A 9 -10.78 -1.36 -15.51
CA GLU A 9 -9.66 -2.08 -14.88
C GLU A 9 -8.39 -1.24 -14.67
N LYS A 10 -8.31 -0.01 -15.19
CA LYS A 10 -7.21 0.90 -14.88
C LYS A 10 -7.39 1.61 -13.53
N LEU A 11 -8.60 1.60 -12.99
CA LEU A 11 -8.85 2.12 -11.65
C LEU A 11 -8.52 1.01 -10.64
N LEU A 12 -7.67 1.34 -9.67
CA LEU A 12 -7.36 0.45 -8.55
C LEU A 12 -8.59 0.27 -7.66
N ASP A 13 -8.73 -0.92 -7.08
CA ASP A 13 -9.81 -1.23 -6.15
C ASP A 13 -9.43 -0.91 -4.70
N THR A 14 -8.14 -1.04 -4.38
CA THR A 14 -7.56 -0.63 -3.11
C THR A 14 -7.46 0.88 -3.02
N THR A 15 -7.73 1.39 -1.81
CA THR A 15 -7.74 2.82 -1.50
C THR A 15 -6.77 3.09 -0.34
N ILE A 16 -6.06 4.22 -0.39
CA ILE A 16 -5.30 4.75 0.74
C ILE A 16 -6.23 5.65 1.54
N ARG A 17 -6.41 5.37 2.83
CA ARG A 17 -7.31 6.16 3.68
C ARG A 17 -6.77 7.57 3.86
N ALA A 18 -7.63 8.56 4.01
CA ALA A 18 -7.18 9.89 4.41
C ALA A 18 -6.69 9.84 5.87
N SER A 19 -5.46 10.30 6.13
CA SER A 19 -4.88 10.36 7.47
C SER A 19 -3.80 11.44 7.55
N ILE A 20 -3.79 12.19 8.65
CA ILE A 20 -2.74 13.20 8.94
C ILE A 20 -1.36 12.56 9.08
N ALA A 21 -1.30 11.28 9.50
CA ALA A 21 -0.04 10.58 9.72
C ALA A 21 0.79 10.45 8.43
N TYR A 22 0.17 10.44 7.25
CA TYR A 22 0.90 10.46 5.98
C TYR A 22 1.58 11.81 5.72
N ALA A 23 0.94 12.91 6.12
CA ALA A 23 1.55 14.23 6.02
C ALA A 23 2.69 14.38 7.04
N GLU A 24 2.45 13.97 8.29
CA GLU A 24 3.46 14.01 9.36
C GLU A 24 4.69 13.13 9.04
N SER A 25 4.50 11.95 8.45
CA SER A 25 5.62 11.08 8.04
C SER A 25 6.45 11.74 6.94
N ALA A 26 5.78 12.37 5.96
CA ALA A 26 6.43 13.06 4.86
C ALA A 26 7.22 14.30 5.32
N GLU A 27 6.66 15.11 6.22
CA GLU A 27 7.35 16.27 6.83
C GLU A 27 8.63 15.86 7.57
N ARG A 28 8.63 14.66 8.17
CA ARG A 28 9.78 14.09 8.88
C ARG A 28 10.75 13.35 7.95
N ALA A 29 10.42 13.19 6.67
CA ALA A 29 11.15 12.35 5.72
C ALA A 29 11.35 10.90 6.22
N VAL A 30 10.35 10.35 6.92
CA VAL A 30 10.34 8.96 7.40
C VAL A 30 9.27 8.18 6.65
N SER A 31 9.60 6.96 6.25
CA SER A 31 8.63 6.06 5.60
C SER A 31 7.44 5.81 6.53
N ILE A 32 6.22 5.74 5.97
CA ILE A 32 5.04 5.37 6.76
C ILE A 32 5.18 3.98 7.39
N LEU A 33 5.98 3.09 6.76
CA LEU A 33 6.30 1.76 7.28
C LEU A 33 6.94 1.84 8.68
N ASP A 34 7.79 2.84 8.89
CA ASP A 34 8.52 3.04 10.15
C ASP A 34 7.79 4.03 11.08
N PHE A 35 7.06 5.00 10.51
CA PHE A 35 6.39 6.06 11.27
C PHE A 35 5.04 5.61 11.88
N ARG A 36 4.21 4.90 11.12
CA ARG A 36 2.88 4.40 11.54
C ARG A 36 2.59 3.04 10.89
N PRO A 37 3.17 1.94 11.43
CA PRO A 37 3.10 0.61 10.82
C PRO A 37 1.69 0.07 10.56
N ASP A 38 0.68 0.46 11.34
CA ASP A 38 -0.71 0.04 11.10
C ASP A 38 -1.35 0.76 9.89
N LEU A 39 -0.89 1.98 9.54
CA LEU A 39 -1.29 2.67 8.30
C LEU A 39 -0.47 2.23 7.10
N ALA A 40 0.72 1.66 7.31
CA ALA A 40 1.51 1.04 6.25
C ALA A 40 0.71 0.02 5.42
N THR A 41 -0.24 -0.66 6.06
CA THR A 41 -1.14 -1.64 5.43
C THR A 41 -1.84 -1.09 4.19
N ASP A 42 -2.17 0.21 4.15
CA ASP A 42 -2.82 0.81 2.97
C ASP A 42 -1.89 0.78 1.75
N TYR A 43 -0.63 1.14 1.93
CA TYR A 43 0.39 1.09 0.87
C TYR A 43 0.73 -0.34 0.48
N LEU A 44 0.78 -1.25 1.46
CA LEU A 44 1.05 -2.67 1.22
C LEU A 44 -0.06 -3.32 0.40
N ASN A 45 -1.34 -3.00 0.69
CA ASN A 45 -2.49 -3.50 -0.07
C ASN A 45 -2.50 -2.99 -1.52
N VAL A 46 -2.23 -1.68 -1.71
CA VAL A 46 -2.08 -1.11 -3.07
C VAL A 46 -0.96 -1.80 -3.83
N THR A 47 0.16 -2.07 -3.15
CA THR A 47 1.30 -2.78 -3.75
C THR A 47 0.94 -4.21 -4.14
N ASP A 48 0.23 -4.96 -3.28
CA ASP A 48 -0.23 -6.33 -3.60
C ASP A 48 -1.11 -6.33 -4.86
N GLU A 49 -2.06 -5.39 -4.95
CA GLU A 49 -2.95 -5.27 -6.09
C GLU A 49 -2.17 -4.97 -7.38
N LEU A 50 -1.25 -4.01 -7.34
CA LEU A 50 -0.42 -3.65 -8.49
C LEU A 50 0.41 -4.85 -8.95
N LEU A 51 1.11 -5.52 -8.04
CA LEU A 51 1.95 -6.68 -8.38
C LEU A 51 1.12 -7.82 -8.97
N ARG A 52 -0.07 -8.07 -8.42
CA ARG A 52 -1.03 -9.05 -8.97
C ARG A 52 -1.49 -8.66 -10.38
N ARG A 53 -1.88 -7.40 -10.60
CA ARG A 53 -2.35 -6.90 -11.92
C ARG A 53 -1.24 -6.92 -12.97
N LEU A 54 0.01 -6.75 -12.56
CA LEU A 54 1.19 -6.80 -13.42
C LEU A 54 1.75 -8.21 -13.63
N GLY A 55 1.23 -9.24 -12.95
CA GLY A 55 1.76 -10.61 -13.04
C GLY A 55 3.15 -10.79 -12.41
N MET A 56 3.49 -9.97 -11.41
CA MET A 56 4.81 -9.94 -10.77
C MET A 56 4.86 -10.82 -9.52
N ASP A 57 4.61 -12.12 -9.67
CA ASP A 57 4.41 -13.05 -8.55
C ASP A 57 5.61 -13.17 -7.59
N GLU A 58 6.84 -13.10 -8.11
CA GLU A 58 8.04 -13.16 -7.27
C GLU A 58 8.17 -11.94 -6.35
N ALA A 59 7.95 -10.74 -6.90
CA ALA A 59 7.92 -9.51 -6.11
C ALA A 59 6.77 -9.53 -5.10
N ARG A 60 5.62 -10.09 -5.49
CA ARG A 60 4.47 -10.27 -4.59
C ARG A 60 4.79 -11.23 -3.44
N GLY A 61 5.55 -12.29 -3.68
CA GLY A 61 6.07 -13.18 -2.64
C GLY A 61 6.95 -12.45 -1.63
N ARG A 62 7.85 -11.57 -2.10
CA ARG A 62 8.68 -10.72 -1.21
C ARG A 62 7.85 -9.74 -0.39
N LEU A 63 6.80 -9.16 -0.97
CA LEU A 63 5.87 -8.29 -0.24
C LEU A 63 5.23 -9.02 0.95
N GLY A 64 4.79 -10.26 0.76
CA GLY A 64 4.25 -11.08 1.86
C GLY A 64 5.23 -11.27 3.01
N ALA A 65 6.52 -11.45 2.71
CA ALA A 65 7.57 -11.55 3.73
C ALA A 65 7.77 -10.23 4.51
N LEU A 66 7.64 -9.08 3.83
CA LEU A 66 7.72 -7.76 4.47
C LEU A 66 6.58 -7.57 5.49
N VAL A 67 5.35 -7.95 5.13
CA VAL A 67 4.18 -7.85 6.03
C VAL A 67 4.36 -8.73 7.27
N GLY A 68 4.90 -9.95 7.10
CA GLY A 68 5.20 -10.86 8.21
C GLY A 68 6.29 -10.33 9.16
N GLY A 69 7.27 -9.57 8.63
CA GLY A 69 8.33 -8.94 9.41
C GLY A 69 7.86 -7.73 10.22
N THR A 70 6.99 -6.89 9.66
CA THR A 70 6.47 -5.68 10.34
C THR A 70 5.61 -6.01 11.57
N HIS A 71 4.91 -7.16 11.58
CA HIS A 71 4.11 -7.62 12.73
C HIS A 71 4.95 -8.30 13.84
N ALA A 72 6.20 -8.70 13.56
CA ALA A 72 7.07 -9.34 14.54
C ALA A 72 7.85 -8.32 15.41
N THR A 73 7.84 -7.05 15.04
CA THR A 73 8.56 -5.95 15.71
C THR A 73 7.65 -5.01 16.50
N ALA A 74 6.39 -5.37 16.72
CA ALA A 74 5.43 -4.60 17.50
C ALA A 74 5.22 -5.18 18.90
#